data_AF-A0A915DFI5-F1
#
_entry.id   AF-A0A915DFI5-F1
#
_cell.length_a   1.000
_cell.length_b   1.000
_cell.length_c   1.000
_cell.angle_alpha   90.00
_cell.angle_beta   90.00
_cell.angle_gamma   90.00
#
_symmetry.space_group_name_H-M   'P 1'
#
loop_
_entity.id
_entity.type
_entity.pdbx_description
1 polymer ?
#
loop_
_entity_poly.entity_id
_entity_poly.type
_entity_poly.pdbx_seq_one_letter_code
_entity_poly.pdbx_strand_id
1 'polypeptide(L)'
;MPFNSTRLKNLPYVLKLNTIGATILVILSVGSASYQPPGTYFVWMTSVFALITDLFFNKHNSSFLSWPLVECIFSILFGITYFISAWLCIMVGSTYNEGSLAFTLAGVFCLGNFIQYTFNLFLFVRIWIADQRKAMNVIDTSSFGVSSYGSP
;
A
#
# COMPACT_ATOMS: atom_id res chain seq x y z
N MET A 1 21.26 -14.88 11.26
CA MET A 1 20.51 -15.75 10.32
C MET A 1 20.61 -15.13 8.93
N PRO A 2 21.10 -15.85 7.90
CA PRO A 2 21.19 -15.30 6.55
C PRO A 2 19.77 -15.02 6.04
N PHE A 3 19.49 -13.75 5.77
CA PHE A 3 18.21 -13.31 5.23
C PHE A 3 18.02 -13.91 3.83
N ASN A 4 16.98 -14.73 3.66
CA ASN A 4 16.67 -15.34 2.38
C ASN A 4 16.09 -14.28 1.41
N SER A 5 16.96 -13.66 0.63
CA SER A 5 16.69 -12.49 -0.22
C SER A 5 15.65 -12.76 -1.33
N THR A 6 15.47 -14.02 -1.75
CA THR A 6 14.45 -14.40 -2.75
C THR A 6 13.03 -14.32 -2.20
N ARG A 7 12.80 -14.58 -0.90
CA ARG A 7 11.45 -14.45 -0.31
C ARG A 7 11.01 -12.99 -0.17
N LEU A 8 11.95 -12.08 0.11
CA LEU A 8 11.69 -10.64 0.19
C LEU A 8 11.39 -10.00 -1.17
N LYS A 9 11.90 -10.57 -2.28
CA LYS A 9 11.61 -10.07 -3.63
C LYS A 9 10.15 -10.28 -4.06
N ASN A 10 9.52 -11.38 -3.65
CA ASN A 10 8.15 -11.70 -4.07
C ASN A 10 7.09 -11.10 -3.14
N LEU A 11 7.46 -10.79 -1.90
CA LEU A 11 6.58 -10.23 -0.88
C LEU A 11 5.82 -8.94 -1.31
N PRO A 12 6.46 -7.92 -1.94
CA PRO A 12 5.73 -6.74 -2.40
C PRO A 12 4.70 -7.05 -3.49
N TYR A 13 4.96 -8.03 -4.36
CA TYR A 13 4.00 -8.44 -5.40
C TYR A 13 2.78 -9.14 -4.80
N VAL A 14 2.99 -10.01 -3.80
CA VAL A 14 1.90 -10.67 -3.09
C VAL A 14 1.04 -9.66 -2.34
N LEU A 15 1.64 -8.65 -1.71
CA LEU A 15 0.91 -7.58 -1.04
C LEU A 15 0.07 -6.76 -2.01
N LYS A 16 0.62 -6.37 -3.16
CA LYS A 16 -0.14 -5.67 -4.21
C LYS A 16 -1.30 -6.48 -4.76
N LEU A 17 -1.12 -7.80 -4.94
CA LEU A 17 -2.21 -8.64 -5.38
C LEU A 17 -3.33 -8.71 -4.32
N ASN A 18 -2.95 -8.70 -3.04
CA ASN A 18 -3.91 -8.66 -1.94
C ASN A 18 -4.63 -7.31 -1.84
N THR A 19 -3.95 -6.18 -2.06
CA THR A 19 -4.59 -4.85 -2.09
C THR A 19 -5.59 -4.78 -3.25
N ILE A 20 -5.23 -5.25 -4.44
CA ILE A 20 -6.16 -5.33 -5.58
C ILE A 20 -7.38 -6.21 -5.24
N GLY A 21 -7.18 -7.37 -4.61
CA GLY A 21 -8.29 -8.22 -4.18
C GLY A 21 -9.21 -7.52 -3.17
N ALA A 22 -8.63 -6.88 -2.15
CA ALA A 22 -9.39 -6.18 -1.12
C ALA A 22 -10.11 -4.94 -1.66
N THR A 23 -9.52 -4.17 -2.58
CA THR A 23 -10.17 -3.03 -3.24
C THR A 23 -11.37 -3.46 -4.09
N ILE A 24 -11.27 -4.58 -4.82
CA ILE A 24 -12.41 -5.15 -5.55
C ILE A 24 -13.55 -5.53 -4.59
N LEU A 25 -13.22 -6.12 -3.44
CA LEU A 25 -14.21 -6.46 -2.42
C LEU A 25 -14.89 -5.21 -1.83
N VAL A 26 -14.16 -4.10 -1.65
CA VAL A 26 -14.75 -2.80 -1.27
C VAL A 26 -15.74 -2.33 -2.34
N ILE A 27 -15.36 -2.36 -3.62
CA ILE A 27 -16.24 -1.93 -4.71
C ILE A 27 -17.52 -2.79 -4.77
N LEU A 28 -17.39 -4.11 -4.65
CA LEU A 28 -18.53 -5.03 -4.67
C LEU A 28 -19.44 -4.85 -3.46
N SER A 29 -18.87 -4.73 -2.25
CA SER A 29 -19.64 -4.52 -1.02
C SER A 29 -20.42 -3.21 -1.06
N VAL A 30 -19.77 -2.10 -1.42
CA VAL A 30 -20.45 -0.81 -1.56
C VAL A 30 -21.48 -0.82 -2.69
N GLY A 31 -21.17 -1.46 -3.82
CA GLY A 31 -22.10 -1.58 -4.94
C GLY A 31 -23.32 -2.45 -4.66
N SER A 32 -23.22 -3.39 -3.71
CA SER A 32 -24.34 -4.26 -3.30
C SER A 32 -25.37 -3.56 -2.39
N ALA A 33 -25.04 -2.38 -1.85
CA ALA A 33 -25.94 -1.66 -0.96
C ALA A 33 -27.11 -1.06 -1.75
N SER A 34 -28.35 -1.37 -1.32
CA SER A 34 -29.58 -0.85 -1.91
C SER A 34 -29.79 0.66 -1.71
N TYR A 35 -29.17 1.22 -0.66
CA TYR A 35 -29.19 2.64 -0.36
C TYR A 35 -27.76 3.18 -0.32
N GLN A 36 -27.52 4.30 -1.00
CA GLN A 36 -26.23 4.96 -1.10
C GLN A 36 -26.24 6.28 -0.31
N PRO A 37 -25.87 6.25 0.98
CA PRO A 37 -25.78 7.43 1.81
C PRO A 37 -24.67 8.40 1.37
N PRO A 38 -24.73 9.67 1.81
CA PRO A 38 -23.69 10.65 1.52
C PRO A 38 -22.33 10.15 2.05
N GLY A 39 -21.30 10.25 1.20
CA GLY A 39 -19.94 9.72 1.48
C GLY A 39 -19.63 8.41 0.75
N THR A 40 -20.63 7.66 0.30
CA THR A 40 -20.44 6.42 -0.48
C THR A 40 -19.65 6.67 -1.78
N TYR A 41 -19.92 7.81 -2.44
CA TYR A 41 -19.19 8.22 -3.64
C TYR A 41 -17.70 8.42 -3.39
N PHE A 42 -17.33 8.95 -2.23
CA PHE A 42 -15.92 9.13 -1.87
C PHE A 42 -15.20 7.77 -1.77
N VAL A 43 -15.82 6.78 -1.09
CA VAL A 43 -15.29 5.42 -0.96
C VAL A 43 -15.14 4.73 -2.32
N TRP A 44 -16.10 4.97 -3.22
CA TRP A 44 -16.06 4.41 -4.57
C TRP A 44 -14.92 5.02 -5.40
N MET A 45 -14.79 6.35 -5.39
CA MET A 45 -13.73 7.05 -6.13
C MET A 45 -12.33 6.73 -5.60
N THR A 46 -12.14 6.64 -4.28
CA THR A 46 -10.86 6.23 -3.69
C THR A 46 -10.48 4.81 -4.10
N SER A 47 -11.45 3.89 -4.12
CA SER A 47 -11.21 2.50 -4.52
C SER A 47 -10.88 2.34 -5.99
N VAL A 48 -11.57 3.07 -6.88
CA VAL A 48 -11.24 3.08 -8.31
C VAL A 48 -9.87 3.70 -8.55
N PHE A 49 -9.55 4.82 -7.89
CA PHE A 49 -8.26 5.46 -8.03
C PHE A 49 -7.12 4.55 -7.55
N ALA A 50 -7.28 3.87 -6.41
CA ALA A 50 -6.33 2.89 -5.89
C ALA A 50 -6.08 1.74 -6.86
N LEU A 51 -7.15 1.20 -7.47
CA LEU A 51 -7.06 0.13 -8.45
C LEU A 51 -6.27 0.58 -9.70
N ILE A 52 -6.56 1.79 -10.21
CA ILE A 52 -5.83 2.36 -11.34
C ILE A 52 -4.34 2.50 -11.00
N THR A 53 -4.00 3.09 -9.85
CA THR A 53 -2.59 3.27 -9.46
C THR A 53 -1.87 1.94 -9.27
N ASP A 54 -2.51 0.95 -8.64
CA ASP A 54 -1.90 -0.37 -8.42
C ASP A 54 -1.60 -1.09 -9.74
N LEU A 55 -2.44 -0.91 -10.77
CA LEU A 55 -2.19 -1.42 -12.12
C LEU A 55 -1.07 -0.68 -12.86
N PHE A 56 -1.04 0.66 -12.79
CA PHE A 56 -0.04 1.47 -13.49
C PHE A 56 1.38 1.32 -12.91
N PHE A 57 1.51 1.27 -11.59
CA PHE A 57 2.82 1.20 -10.93
C PHE A 57 3.40 -0.21 -10.83
N ASN A 58 2.72 -1.22 -11.37
CA ASN A 58 3.22 -2.59 -11.42
C ASN A 58 4.36 -2.79 -12.45
N LYS A 59 4.59 -1.82 -13.35
CA LYS A 59 5.53 -1.98 -14.48
C LYS A 59 6.43 -0.77 -14.78
N HIS A 60 6.51 0.25 -13.92
CA HIS A 60 7.17 1.50 -14.33
C HIS A 60 8.67 1.57 -13.99
N ASN A 61 9.48 1.60 -15.05
CA ASN A 61 10.92 1.89 -15.08
C ASN A 61 11.14 3.38 -15.42
N SER A 62 10.75 4.32 -14.53
CA SER A 62 10.95 5.76 -14.78
C SER A 62 12.27 6.25 -14.20
N SER A 63 13.03 7.06 -14.96
CA SER A 63 14.39 7.48 -14.60
C SER A 63 14.46 8.70 -13.68
N PHE A 64 13.32 9.34 -13.38
CA PHE A 64 13.29 10.64 -12.68
C PHE A 64 13.04 10.55 -11.18
N LEU A 65 12.37 9.51 -10.69
CA LEU A 65 12.13 9.30 -9.26
C LEU A 65 12.43 7.84 -8.91
N SER A 66 13.11 7.61 -7.78
CA SER A 66 13.30 6.23 -7.31
C SER A 66 11.93 5.60 -7.06
N TRP A 67 11.63 4.53 -7.80
CA TRP A 67 10.39 3.75 -7.68
C TRP A 67 9.90 3.53 -6.23
N PRO A 68 10.74 3.14 -5.24
CA PRO A 68 10.26 2.95 -3.87
C PRO A 68 9.76 4.23 -3.19
N LEU A 69 10.23 5.41 -3.59
CA LEU A 69 9.78 6.69 -3.04
C LEU A 69 8.38 7.05 -3.59
N VAL A 70 8.12 6.78 -4.87
CA VAL A 70 6.79 6.91 -5.48
C VAL A 70 5.79 6.03 -4.73
N GLU A 71 6.13 4.75 -4.54
CA GLU A 71 5.29 3.79 -3.83
C GLU A 71 5.03 4.20 -2.38
N CYS A 72 6.01 4.79 -1.69
CA CYS A 72 5.80 5.37 -0.35
C CYS A 72 4.77 6.49 -0.36
N ILE A 73 4.88 7.46 -1.28
CA ILE A 73 3.95 8.59 -1.36
C ILE A 73 2.52 8.09 -1.60
N PHE A 74 2.34 7.18 -2.56
CA PHE A 74 1.02 6.60 -2.82
C PHE A 74 0.52 5.76 -1.64
N SER A 75 1.39 5.00 -0.98
CA SER A 75 1.00 4.23 0.21
C SER A 75 0.49 5.13 1.35
N ILE A 76 1.09 6.30 1.57
CA ILE A 76 0.59 7.29 2.55
C ILE A 76 -0.78 7.83 2.12
N LEU A 77 -0.88 8.27 0.86
CA LEU A 77 -2.10 8.88 0.33
C LEU A 77 -3.27 7.88 0.38
N PHE A 78 -3.05 6.64 -0.05
CA PHE A 78 -4.04 5.57 0.03
C PHE A 78 -4.33 5.15 1.47
N GLY A 79 -3.32 5.09 2.34
CA GLY A 79 -3.54 4.84 3.76
C GLY A 79 -4.51 5.85 4.39
N ILE A 80 -4.27 7.14 4.20
CA ILE A 80 -5.14 8.19 4.75
C ILE A 80 -6.56 8.11 4.17
N THR A 81 -6.69 7.94 2.84
CA THR A 81 -8.00 7.88 2.19
C THR A 81 -8.79 6.63 2.58
N TYR A 82 -8.15 5.47 2.76
CA TYR A 82 -8.81 4.25 3.27
C TYR A 82 -9.18 4.37 4.75
N PHE A 83 -8.39 5.05 5.56
CA PHE A 83 -8.76 5.34 6.95
C PHE A 83 -10.01 6.21 7.03
N ILE A 84 -10.08 7.29 6.24
CA ILE A 84 -11.27 8.13 6.13
C ILE A 84 -12.46 7.32 5.59
N SER A 85 -12.24 6.47 4.59
CA SER A 85 -13.28 5.62 4.01
C SER A 85 -13.84 4.61 5.01
N ALA A 86 -12.98 3.99 5.82
CA ALA A 86 -13.40 3.10 6.90
C ALA A 86 -14.23 3.84 7.96
N TRP A 87 -13.78 5.03 8.37
CA TRP A 87 -14.51 5.88 9.30
C TRP A 87 -15.90 6.25 8.78
N LEU A 88 -15.98 6.65 7.51
CA LEU A 88 -17.26 6.94 6.85
C LEU A 88 -18.16 5.70 6.83
N CYS A 89 -17.65 4.52 6.47
CA CYS A 89 -18.45 3.29 6.45
C CYS A 89 -19.05 2.96 7.83
N ILE A 90 -18.29 3.18 8.91
CA ILE A 90 -18.75 2.93 10.29
C ILE A 90 -19.81 3.95 10.72
N MET A 91 -19.54 5.25 10.53
CA MET A 91 -20.45 6.32 10.94
C MET A 91 -21.76 6.36 10.14
N VAL A 92 -21.66 6.04 8.85
CA VAL A 92 -22.80 6.01 7.95
C VAL A 92 -23.63 4.74 8.16
N GLY A 93 -22.97 3.61 8.41
CA GLY A 93 -23.62 2.35 8.77
C GLY A 93 -24.44 2.46 10.05
N SER A 94 -23.97 3.20 11.05
CA SER A 94 -24.70 3.39 12.31
C SER A 94 -25.90 4.35 12.21
N THR A 95 -25.91 5.27 11.23
CA THR A 95 -26.92 6.34 11.14
C THR A 95 -28.03 6.08 10.14
N TYR A 96 -27.75 5.42 9.02
CA TYR A 96 -28.72 5.28 7.92
C TYR A 96 -29.19 3.86 7.68
N ASN A 97 -28.53 2.87 8.26
CA ASN A 97 -28.74 1.48 7.87
C ASN A 97 -28.43 0.56 9.06
N GLU A 98 -29.27 0.62 10.09
CA GLU A 98 -29.22 -0.27 11.26
C GLU A 98 -29.16 -1.75 10.81
N GLY A 99 -27.95 -2.30 10.62
CA GLY A 99 -27.73 -3.70 10.25
C GLY A 99 -27.37 -3.99 8.79
N SER A 100 -27.01 -3.01 7.94
CA SER A 100 -26.52 -3.34 6.59
C SER A 100 -25.10 -3.93 6.62
N LEU A 101 -25.05 -5.26 6.55
CA LEU A 101 -23.81 -6.05 6.43
C LEU A 101 -22.86 -5.53 5.35
N ALA A 102 -23.40 -4.96 4.27
CA ALA A 102 -22.62 -4.43 3.15
C ALA A 102 -21.67 -3.29 3.59
N PHE A 103 -22.15 -2.33 4.39
CA PHE A 103 -21.32 -1.21 4.86
C PHE A 103 -20.34 -1.63 5.96
N THR A 104 -20.74 -2.56 6.83
CA THR A 104 -19.83 -3.11 7.84
C THR A 104 -18.69 -3.88 7.16
N LEU A 105 -18.99 -4.73 6.17
CA LEU A 105 -17.99 -5.45 5.38
C LEU A 105 -17.07 -4.48 4.61
N ALA A 106 -17.63 -3.47 3.95
CA ALA A 106 -16.86 -2.45 3.26
C ALA A 106 -15.90 -1.73 4.23
N GLY A 107 -16.36 -1.38 5.43
CA GLY A 107 -15.52 -0.78 6.48
C GLY A 107 -14.37 -1.69 6.92
N VAL A 108 -14.64 -2.98 7.12
CA VAL A 108 -13.60 -3.97 7.46
C VAL A 108 -12.58 -4.13 6.35
N PHE A 109 -13.00 -4.19 5.09
CA PHE A 109 -12.07 -4.26 3.95
C PHE A 109 -11.26 -2.96 3.76
N CYS A 110 -11.87 -1.79 4.01
CA CYS A 110 -11.15 -0.52 4.04
C CYS A 110 -10.07 -0.49 5.14
N LEU A 111 -10.35 -1.01 6.34
CA LEU A 111 -9.35 -1.15 7.41
C LEU A 111 -8.25 -2.14 7.02
N GLY A 112 -8.61 -3.27 6.40
CA GLY A 112 -7.64 -4.22 5.86
C GLY A 112 -6.68 -3.57 4.86
N ASN A 113 -7.22 -2.80 3.91
CA ASN A 113 -6.42 -2.03 2.95
C ASN A 113 -5.54 -0.99 3.64
N PHE A 114 -6.04 -0.27 4.65
CA PHE A 114 -5.23 0.68 5.42
C PHE A 114 -4.00 0.00 6.07
N ILE A 115 -4.20 -1.17 6.68
CA ILE A 115 -3.11 -1.95 7.29
C ILE A 115 -2.13 -2.41 6.21
N GLN A 116 -2.61 -2.87 5.07
CA GLN A 116 -1.77 -3.29 3.94
C GLN A 116 -0.93 -2.15 3.38
N TYR A 117 -1.52 -0.96 3.15
CA TYR A 117 -0.77 0.22 2.70
C TYR A 117 0.25 0.70 3.75
N THR A 118 -0.09 0.61 5.03
CA THR A 118 0.87 0.88 6.12
C THR A 118 2.04 -0.09 6.08
N PHE A 119 1.78 -1.38 5.85
CA PHE A 119 2.85 -2.38 5.73
C PHE A 119 3.69 -2.16 4.46
N ASN A 120 3.07 -1.83 3.33
CA ASN A 120 3.75 -1.45 2.09
C ASN A 120 4.68 -0.26 2.31
N LEU A 121 4.22 0.77 3.04
CA LEU A 121 5.07 1.91 3.40
C LEU A 121 6.32 1.47 4.15
N PHE A 122 6.20 0.65 5.19
CA PHE A 122 7.37 0.19 5.95
C PHE A 122 8.35 -0.61 5.07
N LEU A 123 7.84 -1.44 4.17
CA LEU A 123 8.67 -2.20 3.23
C LEU A 123 9.39 -1.31 2.23
N PHE A 124 8.69 -0.36 1.61
CA PHE A 124 9.28 0.53 0.61
C PHE A 124 10.25 1.53 1.22
N VAL A 125 10.00 2.01 2.44
CA VAL A 125 10.99 2.81 3.21
C VAL A 125 12.25 1.99 3.46
N ARG A 126 12.12 0.70 3.83
CA ARG A 126 13.28 -0.18 4.04
C ARG A 126 14.06 -0.42 2.75
N ILE A 127 13.36 -0.68 1.64
CA ILE A 127 13.97 -0.85 0.31
C ILE A 127 14.70 0.43 -0.09
N TRP A 128 14.06 1.59 0.08
CA TRP A 128 14.65 2.88 -0.24
C TRP A 128 15.92 3.14 0.58
N ILE A 129 15.90 2.93 1.91
CA ILE A 129 17.11 3.06 2.75
C ILE A 129 18.22 2.11 2.29
N ALA A 130 17.90 0.87 1.92
CA ALA A 130 18.86 -0.09 1.42
C ALA A 130 19.49 0.36 0.08
N ASP A 131 18.69 0.94 -0.81
CA ASP A 131 19.17 1.46 -2.09
C ASP A 131 20.00 2.74 -1.92
N GLN A 132 19.63 3.64 -1.00
CA GLN A 132 20.45 4.80 -0.64
C GLN A 132 21.82 4.38 -0.08
N ARG A 133 21.87 3.34 0.78
CA ARG A 133 23.13 2.80 1.29
C ARG A 133 24.01 2.21 0.18
N LYS A 134 23.42 1.53 -0.80
CA LYS A 134 24.17 1.02 -1.96
C LYS A 134 24.72 2.16 -2.81
N ALA A 135 23.92 3.18 -3.09
CA ALA A 135 24.36 4.35 -3.84
C ALA A 135 25.51 5.08 -3.12
N MET A 136 25.44 5.22 -1.80
CA MET A 136 26.51 5.80 -0.99
C MET A 136 27.76 4.92 -0.93
N ASN A 137 27.64 3.60 -0.83
CA ASN A 137 28.80 2.68 -0.82
C ASN A 137 29.48 2.52 -2.20
N VAL A 138 28.82 2.91 -3.30
CA VAL A 138 29.44 3.02 -4.63
C VAL A 138 30.23 4.33 -4.76
N ILE A 139 29.94 5.33 -3.93
CA ILE A 139 30.76 6.51 -3.75
C ILE A 139 31.83 6.16 -2.71
N ASP A 140 32.90 5.55 -3.21
CA ASP A 140 34.24 5.52 -2.62
C ASP A 140 34.60 4.38 -1.64
N THR A 141 34.74 3.16 -2.17
CA THR A 141 35.56 2.11 -1.53
C THR A 141 37.08 2.40 -1.62
N SER A 142 37.50 3.47 -2.29
CA SER A 142 38.90 3.86 -2.44
C SER A 142 39.36 4.98 -1.51
N SER A 143 38.47 5.82 -0.96
CA SER A 143 38.86 6.92 -0.05
C SER A 143 38.67 6.63 1.43
N PHE A 144 37.87 5.64 1.80
CA PHE A 144 37.86 5.12 3.16
C PHE A 144 38.71 3.86 3.21
N GLY A 145 39.93 3.99 3.75
CA GLY A 145 40.88 2.91 4.00
C GLY A 145 40.33 1.86 4.98
N VAL A 146 39.31 1.12 4.57
CA VAL A 146 38.78 -0.01 5.30
C VAL A 146 39.68 -1.19 4.98
N SER A 147 40.54 -1.51 5.93
CA SER A 147 41.35 -2.70 5.96
C SER A 147 40.47 -3.93 5.73
N SER A 148 40.90 -4.76 4.77
CA SER A 148 40.39 -6.11 4.56
C SER A 148 40.63 -6.91 5.84
N TYR A 149 39.60 -7.03 6.68
CA TYR A 149 39.56 -8.09 7.68
C TYR A 149 39.06 -9.34 6.98
N GLY A 150 39.98 -10.29 6.83
CA GLY A 150 39.85 -11.51 6.05
C GLY A 150 38.52 -12.23 6.24
N SER A 151 37.99 -12.70 5.12
CA SER A 151 36.92 -13.68 5.09
C SER A 151 37.43 -15.01 5.67
N PRO A 152 36.68 -15.69 6.55
CA PRO A 152 36.82 -17.13 6.70
C PRO A 152 36.39 -17.87 5.42
#